data_AF-A0A0R3MIA3-F1
#
_entry.id   AF-A0A0R3MIA3-F1
#
_cell.length_a   1.000
_cell.length_b   1.000
_cell.length_c   1.000
_cell.angle_alpha   90.00
_cell.angle_beta   90.00
_cell.angle_gamma   90.00
#
_symmetry.space_group_name_H-M   'P 1'
#
loop_
_entity.id
_entity.type
_entity.pdbx_description
1 polymer ?
#
loop_
_entity_poly.entity_id
_entity_poly.type
_entity_poly.pdbx_seq_one_letter_code
_entity_poly.pdbx_strand_id
1 'polypeptide(L)'
;MLRFEPHNVKEDTVTNFLPEGFTLDEGLDLTGVPTTLLPRQMTIDGDLILRKTKLTALPEGLSVSGDLDITDTAITELPPDLKVGGKVIGLGVKSST
;
A
#
# COMPACT_ATOMS: atom_id res chain seq x y z
N MET A 1 -0.76 -13.63 5.18
CA MET A 1 -0.64 -12.45 4.32
C MET A 1 -1.57 -12.64 3.13
N LEU A 2 -2.53 -11.74 2.97
CA LEU A 2 -3.41 -11.67 1.81
C LEU A 2 -2.61 -11.14 0.61
N ARG A 3 -2.73 -11.77 -0.56
CA ARG A 3 -1.99 -11.38 -1.77
C ARG A 3 -2.92 -11.26 -2.97
N PHE A 4 -2.77 -10.18 -3.73
CA PHE A 4 -3.45 -9.97 -5.00
C PHE A 4 -2.54 -10.33 -6.17
N GLU A 5 -3.02 -11.15 -7.08
CA GLU A 5 -2.23 -11.58 -8.25
C GLU A 5 -2.33 -10.55 -9.39
N PRO A 6 -1.19 -9.97 -9.87
CA PRO A 6 -1.19 -8.86 -10.84
C PRO A 6 -1.96 -9.13 -12.14
N HIS A 7 -1.98 -10.38 -12.58
CA HIS A 7 -2.58 -10.81 -13.84
C HIS A 7 -4.11 -11.02 -13.76
N ASN A 8 -4.67 -11.06 -12.55
CA ASN A 8 -6.10 -11.30 -12.32
C ASN A 8 -6.87 -10.05 -11.87
N VAL A 9 -6.17 -8.92 -11.67
CA VAL A 9 -6.74 -7.67 -11.15
C VAL A 9 -6.66 -6.62 -12.25
N LYS A 10 -7.81 -6.15 -12.73
CA LYS A 10 -7.85 -4.99 -13.64
C LYS A 10 -7.40 -3.74 -12.86
N GLU A 11 -6.84 -2.78 -13.57
CA GLU A 11 -6.41 -1.50 -12.99
C GLU A 11 -7.52 -0.90 -12.10
N ASP A 12 -7.12 -0.43 -10.92
CA ASP A 12 -7.98 0.20 -9.89
C ASP A 12 -9.18 -0.62 -9.39
N THR A 13 -9.18 -1.94 -9.56
CA THR A 13 -10.23 -2.79 -8.98
C THR A 13 -10.03 -3.14 -7.51
N VAL A 14 -8.88 -2.83 -6.92
CA VAL A 14 -8.58 -3.13 -5.50
C VAL A 14 -9.62 -2.52 -4.56
N THR A 15 -10.08 -1.29 -4.81
CA THR A 15 -11.12 -0.64 -3.98
C THR A 15 -12.50 -1.25 -4.10
N ASN A 16 -12.77 -2.06 -5.13
CA ASN A 16 -14.02 -2.82 -5.20
C ASN A 16 -14.04 -3.97 -4.18
N PHE A 17 -12.86 -4.43 -3.75
CA PHE A 17 -12.71 -5.50 -2.75
C PHE A 17 -12.44 -4.94 -1.36
N LEU A 18 -11.80 -3.78 -1.27
CA LEU A 18 -11.38 -3.14 -0.03
C LEU A 18 -12.14 -1.80 0.14
N PRO A 19 -13.25 -1.77 0.90
CA PRO A 19 -14.00 -0.54 1.15
C PRO A 19 -13.24 0.45 2.06
N GLU A 20 -13.73 1.69 2.16
CA GLU A 20 -13.23 2.64 3.16
C GLU A 20 -13.40 2.09 4.59
N GLY A 21 -12.42 2.33 5.46
CA GLY A 21 -12.42 1.78 6.82
C GLY A 21 -12.09 0.28 6.90
N PHE A 22 -11.69 -0.34 5.78
CA PHE A 22 -11.36 -1.76 5.75
C PHE A 22 -10.24 -2.10 6.74
N THR A 23 -10.46 -3.14 7.52
CA THR A 23 -9.50 -3.69 8.48
C THR A 23 -9.14 -5.11 8.07
N LEU A 24 -7.85 -5.42 8.07
CA LEU A 24 -7.31 -6.75 7.81
C LEU A 24 -6.42 -7.19 8.96
N ASP A 25 -6.74 -8.34 9.56
CA ASP A 25 -6.01 -8.89 10.71
C ASP A 25 -4.71 -9.63 10.31
N GLU A 26 -4.22 -9.38 9.09
CA GLU A 26 -2.98 -9.94 8.55
C GLU A 26 -2.33 -8.95 7.59
N GLY A 27 -1.09 -9.24 7.17
CA GLY A 27 -0.40 -8.43 6.16
C GLY A 27 -1.07 -8.50 4.77
N LEU A 28 -0.82 -7.49 3.94
CA LEU A 28 -1.32 -7.36 2.58
C LEU A 28 -0.17 -7.15 1.58
N ASP A 29 -0.16 -7.93 0.51
CA ASP A 29 0.79 -7.83 -0.58
C ASP A 29 0.10 -7.50 -1.90
N LEU A 30 0.39 -6.29 -2.41
CA LEU A 30 -0.07 -5.75 -3.69
C LEU A 30 1.09 -5.62 -4.68
N THR A 31 2.20 -6.36 -4.50
CA THR A 31 3.39 -6.24 -5.36
C THR A 31 3.05 -6.41 -6.84
N GLY A 32 3.29 -5.36 -7.63
CA GLY A 32 3.05 -5.33 -9.08
C GLY A 32 1.58 -5.22 -9.49
N VAL A 33 0.64 -5.08 -8.55
CA VAL A 33 -0.76 -4.82 -8.85
C VAL A 33 -0.87 -3.41 -9.44
N PRO A 34 -1.51 -3.22 -10.61
CA PRO A 34 -1.60 -1.93 -11.28
C PRO A 34 -2.67 -1.05 -10.62
N THR A 35 -2.49 -0.69 -9.35
CA THR A 35 -3.39 0.19 -8.60
C THR A 35 -2.80 1.60 -8.45
N THR A 36 -3.65 2.61 -8.62
CA THR A 36 -3.31 4.04 -8.49
C THR A 36 -3.86 4.66 -7.22
N LEU A 37 -4.75 3.96 -6.49
CA LEU A 37 -5.35 4.44 -5.25
C LEU A 37 -5.70 3.30 -4.29
N LEU A 38 -5.62 3.58 -2.98
CA LEU A 38 -6.05 2.71 -1.89
C LEU A 38 -7.22 3.36 -1.14
N PRO A 39 -8.09 2.57 -0.48
CA PRO A 39 -9.19 3.12 0.31
C PRO A 39 -8.68 3.92 1.51
N ARG A 40 -9.44 4.93 1.91
CA ARG A 40 -9.16 5.74 3.11
C ARG A 40 -9.40 4.95 4.37
N GLN A 41 -8.78 5.40 5.46
CA GLN A 41 -8.97 4.84 6.81
C GLN A 41 -8.69 3.33 6.92
N MET A 42 -7.80 2.82 6.07
CA MET A 42 -7.46 1.40 6.00
C MET A 42 -6.53 1.01 7.15
N THR A 43 -6.83 -0.11 7.80
CA THR A 43 -6.02 -0.67 8.89
C THR A 43 -5.50 -2.06 8.52
N ILE A 44 -4.18 -2.25 8.58
CA ILE A 44 -3.50 -3.52 8.33
C ILE A 44 -2.79 -3.96 9.61
N ASP A 45 -3.21 -5.09 10.19
CA ASP A 45 -2.54 -5.71 11.34
C ASP A 45 -1.43 -6.68 10.89
N GLY A 46 -0.47 -6.14 10.16
CA GLY A 46 0.68 -6.84 9.62
C GLY A 46 1.51 -5.94 8.71
N ASP A 47 2.31 -6.54 7.85
CA ASP A 47 3.09 -5.78 6.86
C ASP A 47 2.21 -5.38 5.66
N LEU A 48 2.46 -4.19 5.11
CA LEU A 48 1.83 -3.70 3.88
C LEU A 48 2.90 -3.55 2.79
N ILE A 49 2.82 -4.40 1.77
CA ILE A 49 3.77 -4.44 0.65
C ILE A 49 3.11 -3.85 -0.61
N LEU A 50 3.58 -2.68 -1.04
CA LEU A 50 3.07 -1.88 -2.17
C LEU A 50 4.09 -1.77 -3.32
N ARG A 51 5.07 -2.68 -3.35
CA ARG A 51 6.18 -2.65 -4.31
C ARG A 51 5.69 -2.61 -5.75
N LYS A 52 6.30 -1.76 -6.58
CA LYS A 52 6.02 -1.69 -8.04
C LYS A 52 4.54 -1.45 -8.37
N THR A 53 3.78 -0.82 -7.47
CA THR A 53 2.43 -0.33 -7.77
C THR A 53 2.50 1.02 -8.50
N LYS A 54 1.38 1.49 -9.05
CA LYS A 54 1.29 2.80 -9.71
C LYS A 54 0.89 3.92 -8.74
N LEU A 55 0.98 3.68 -7.42
CA LEU A 55 0.63 4.66 -6.40
C LEU A 55 1.57 5.87 -6.45
N THR A 56 0.97 7.05 -6.37
CA THR A 56 1.67 8.34 -6.25
C THR A 56 1.56 8.94 -4.86
N ALA A 57 0.58 8.49 -4.07
CA ALA A 57 0.37 8.88 -2.67
C ALA A 57 -0.24 7.72 -1.87
N LEU A 58 -0.09 7.78 -0.54
CA LEU A 58 -0.82 6.92 0.39
C LEU A 58 -2.14 7.60 0.81
N PRO A 59 -3.20 6.83 1.14
CA PRO A 59 -4.47 7.41 1.57
C PRO A 59 -4.37 8.00 2.98
N GLU A 60 -5.21 9.00 3.27
CA GLU A 60 -5.42 9.53 4.63
C GLU A 60 -5.96 8.42 5.55
N GLY A 61 -5.52 8.45 6.80
CA GLY A 61 -5.93 7.50 7.84
C GLY A 61 -5.35 6.09 7.70
N LEU A 62 -4.32 5.88 6.86
CA LEU A 62 -3.64 4.59 6.76
C LEU A 62 -2.93 4.23 8.08
N SER A 63 -3.22 3.03 8.60
CA SER A 63 -2.57 2.47 9.77
C SER A 63 -2.03 1.07 9.47
N VAL A 64 -0.74 0.83 9.73
CA VAL A 64 -0.04 -0.44 9.50
C VAL A 64 0.67 -0.83 10.80
N SER A 65 0.39 -2.01 11.37
CA SER A 65 1.08 -2.44 12.60
C SER A 65 2.49 -2.97 12.34
N GLY A 66 2.76 -3.50 11.15
CA GLY A 66 4.06 -3.97 10.70
C GLY A 66 4.85 -2.98 9.85
N ASP A 67 5.67 -3.50 8.93
CA ASP A 67 6.46 -2.72 7.99
C ASP A 67 5.60 -2.24 6.80
N LEU A 68 5.91 -1.05 6.28
CA LEU A 68 5.35 -0.48 5.06
C LEU A 68 6.43 -0.43 3.97
N ASP A 69 6.26 -1.19 2.90
CA ASP A 69 7.19 -1.21 1.78
C ASP A 69 6.58 -0.56 0.53
N ILE A 70 7.06 0.63 0.18
CA ILE A 70 6.66 1.43 -0.98
C ILE A 70 7.77 1.49 -2.04
N THR A 71 8.68 0.51 -2.09
CA THR A 71 9.78 0.46 -3.05
C THR A 71 9.27 0.46 -4.51
N ASP A 72 9.95 1.19 -5.39
CA ASP A 72 9.59 1.32 -6.81
C ASP A 72 8.16 1.87 -7.04
N THR A 73 7.65 2.69 -6.12
CA THR A 73 6.43 3.50 -6.33
C THR A 73 6.79 4.94 -6.67
N ALA A 74 5.81 5.76 -7.07
CA ALA A 74 5.99 7.19 -7.30
C ALA A 74 5.76 8.04 -6.03
N ILE A 75 5.62 7.40 -4.86
CA ILE A 75 5.36 8.06 -3.59
C ILE A 75 6.62 8.79 -3.13
N THR A 76 6.50 10.10 -2.91
CA THR A 76 7.62 10.97 -2.50
C THR A 76 7.42 11.62 -1.14
N GLU A 77 6.19 11.57 -0.62
CA GLU A 77 5.82 12.11 0.68
C GLU A 77 4.86 11.14 1.39
N LEU A 78 4.84 11.21 2.72
CA LEU A 78 3.96 10.43 3.57
C LEU A 78 2.86 11.34 4.13
N PRO A 79 1.60 10.88 4.23
CA PRO A 79 0.55 11.68 4.82
C PRO A 79 0.84 11.94 6.31
N PRO A 80 0.48 13.12 6.84
CA PRO A 80 0.86 13.55 8.18
C PRO A 80 0.26 12.69 9.31
N ASP A 81 -0.80 11.94 9.01
CA ASP A 81 -1.52 11.06 9.92
C ASP A 81 -1.17 9.57 9.76
N LEU A 82 -0.19 9.24 8.91
CA LEU A 82 0.28 7.87 8.71
C LEU A 82 0.77 7.26 10.03
N LYS A 83 0.28 6.05 10.34
CA LYS A 83 0.76 5.25 11.48
C LYS A 83 1.40 3.97 10.97
N VAL A 84 2.67 3.76 11.32
CA VAL A 84 3.43 2.54 11.01
C VAL A 84 4.11 2.06 12.29
N GLY A 85 3.84 0.81 12.70
CA GLY A 85 4.47 0.21 13.88
C GLY A 85 5.90 -0.29 13.60
N GLY A 86 6.18 -0.66 12.36
CA GLY A 86 7.50 -1.05 11.88
C GLY A 86 8.25 0.07 11.14
N LYS A 87 8.95 -0.30 10.07
CA LYS A 87 9.73 0.60 9.21
C LYS A 87 8.95 1.01 7.97
N VAL A 88 9.26 2.21 7.46
CA VAL A 88 8.89 2.62 6.11
C VAL A 88 10.09 2.42 5.18
N ILE A 89 9.91 1.67 4.09
CA ILE A 89 10.96 1.30 3.14
C ILE A 89 10.60 1.87 1.76
N GLY A 90 11.58 2.45 1.06
CA GLY A 90 11.42 2.89 -0.34
C GLY A 90 11.08 4.37 -0.55
N LEU A 91 10.89 5.15 0.52
CA LEU A 91 10.64 6.59 0.40
C LEU A 91 11.86 7.30 -0.23
N GLY A 92 11.67 7.93 -1.39
CA GLY A 92 12.67 8.82 -1.99
C GLY A 92 13.85 8.14 -2.69
N VAL A 93 13.83 6.83 -2.96
CA VAL A 93 14.85 6.19 -3.80
C VAL A 93 14.34 6.05 -5.22
N LYS A 94 14.65 7.03 -6.08
CA LYS A 94 14.67 6.77 -7.52
C LYS A 94 15.79 5.75 -7.75
N SER A 95 15.44 4.50 -8.00
CA SER A 95 16.38 3.54 -8.58
C SER A 95 16.74 4.05 -9.97
N SER A 96 17.79 4.86 -10.06
CA SER A 96 18.41 5.24 -11.31
C SER A 96 18.93 3.96 -11.98
N THR A 97 18.27 3.53 -13.05
CA THR A 97 18.83 2.62 -14.06
C THR A 97 19.05 3.43 -15.32
#